data_AF-A0A1E5UMQ7-F1
#
_entry.id   AF-A0A1E5UMQ7-F1
#
_cell.length_a   1.000
_cell.length_b   1.000
_cell.length_c   1.000
_cell.angle_alpha   90.00
_cell.angle_beta   90.00
_cell.angle_gamma   90.00
#
_symmetry.space_group_name_H-M   'P 1'
#
loop_
_entity.id
_entity.type
_entity.pdbx_description
1 polymer ?
#
loop_
_entity_poly.entity_id
_entity_poly.type
_entity_poly.pdbx_seq_one_letter_code
_entity_poly.pdbx_strand_id
1 'polypeptide(L)'
;MASSQCCDNPPALNPAGGEGKVVDSFGGLKAYLAGSDESKSAVILIADIFGVVVVELAKAHEIQAGVVLHPGPITVDDIKEVKCPISILGAEIDHISPPELIKQFEQVLSANSGVAHFVKIFPGVAHGWSVRYSHDDAAAVKSAEEALGDTIDWFSKHLK
;
A
#
# COMPACT_ATOMS: atom_id res chain seq x y z
N MET A 1 14.15 7.93 9.82
CA MET A 1 14.28 6.57 10.39
C MET A 1 12.88 6.05 10.66
N ALA A 2 12.61 4.75 10.50
CA ALA A 2 11.32 4.19 10.89
C ALA A 2 11.04 4.49 12.38
N SER A 3 9.78 4.66 12.76
CA SER A 3 9.39 4.89 14.17
C SER A 3 9.88 3.72 15.05
N SER A 4 10.03 3.93 16.37
CA SER A 4 10.48 2.85 17.28
C SER A 4 9.57 1.62 17.19
N GLN A 5 8.28 1.85 16.92
CA GLN A 5 7.28 0.80 16.70
C GLN A 5 7.65 -0.20 15.59
N CYS A 6 8.44 0.20 14.57
CA CYS A 6 8.95 -0.72 13.55
C CYS A 6 9.89 -1.79 14.13
N CYS A 7 10.65 -1.45 15.17
CA CYS A 7 11.54 -2.38 15.86
C CYS A 7 10.85 -3.07 17.05
N ASP A 8 9.94 -2.35 17.71
CA ASP A 8 9.29 -2.83 18.94
C ASP A 8 8.19 -3.86 18.66
N ASN A 9 7.53 -3.78 17.49
CA ASN A 9 6.44 -4.68 17.08
C ASN A 9 6.74 -5.35 15.72
N PRO A 10 7.62 -6.37 15.65
CA PRO A 10 7.79 -7.15 14.42
C PRO A 10 6.52 -7.95 14.08
N PRO A 11 6.18 -8.17 12.79
CA PRO A 11 5.05 -9.01 12.42
C PRO A 11 5.26 -10.42 12.96
N ALA A 12 4.21 -11.01 13.54
CA ALA A 12 4.25 -12.41 13.94
C ALA A 12 4.31 -13.30 12.68
N LEU A 13 5.37 -14.09 12.54
CA LEU A 13 5.49 -15.04 11.44
C LEU A 13 4.49 -16.18 11.64
N ASN A 14 3.54 -16.34 10.70
CA ASN A 14 2.63 -17.46 10.69
C ASN A 14 3.22 -18.59 9.81
N PRO A 15 3.60 -19.75 10.38
CA PRO A 15 4.13 -20.87 9.59
C PRO A 15 3.10 -21.53 8.66
N ALA A 16 1.80 -21.23 8.83
CA ALA A 16 0.76 -21.60 7.85
C ALA A 16 0.60 -20.55 6.72
N GLY A 17 1.46 -19.52 6.70
CA GLY A 17 1.43 -18.44 5.72
C GLY A 17 1.98 -18.87 4.35
N GLY A 18 1.06 -19.18 3.43
CA GLY A 18 1.21 -19.05 1.98
C GLY A 18 2.01 -20.14 1.25
N GLU A 19 1.33 -21.10 0.61
CA GLU A 19 1.90 -21.84 -0.52
C GLU A 19 2.14 -20.87 -1.70
N GLY A 20 3.33 -20.92 -2.30
CA GLY A 20 3.73 -20.00 -3.37
C GLY A 20 5.13 -20.30 -3.92
N LYS A 21 5.58 -19.49 -4.87
CA LYS A 21 6.91 -19.61 -5.50
C LYS A 21 7.59 -18.26 -5.64
N VAL A 22 8.90 -18.24 -5.41
CA VAL A 22 9.74 -17.10 -5.79
C VAL A 22 9.93 -17.11 -7.30
N VAL A 23 9.68 -15.98 -7.94
CA VAL A 23 9.95 -15.76 -9.36
C VAL A 23 11.05 -14.70 -9.52
N ASP A 24 11.94 -14.92 -10.48
CA ASP A 24 13.05 -13.99 -10.73
C ASP A 24 12.62 -12.72 -11.46
N SER A 25 11.43 -12.71 -12.07
CA SER A 25 10.87 -11.53 -12.73
C SER A 25 9.33 -11.56 -12.77
N PHE A 26 8.71 -10.56 -12.15
CA PHE A 26 7.31 -10.16 -12.28
C PHE A 26 7.30 -8.63 -12.50
N GLY A 27 6.92 -8.17 -13.69
CA GLY A 27 7.07 -6.75 -14.06
C GLY A 27 8.51 -6.22 -13.95
N GLY A 28 9.52 -7.09 -14.13
CA GLY A 28 10.94 -6.74 -13.98
C GLY A 28 11.47 -6.79 -12.54
N LEU A 29 10.65 -7.18 -11.56
CA LEU A 29 11.02 -7.26 -10.15
C LEU A 29 11.02 -8.71 -9.64
N LYS A 30 11.93 -9.05 -8.74
CA LYS A 30 11.91 -10.34 -8.03
C LYS A 30 10.72 -10.36 -7.07
N ALA A 31 9.89 -11.39 -7.13
CA ALA A 31 8.64 -11.45 -6.37
C ALA A 31 8.37 -12.84 -5.79
N TYR A 32 7.55 -12.92 -4.73
CA TYR A 32 6.94 -14.16 -4.25
C TYR A 32 5.47 -14.16 -4.67
N LEU A 33 5.08 -15.16 -5.46
CA LEU A 33 3.71 -15.30 -5.94
C LEU A 33 3.00 -16.40 -5.15
N ALA A 34 1.83 -16.08 -4.62
CA ALA A 34 0.91 -17.01 -3.99
C ALA A 34 -0.48 -16.89 -4.63
N GLY A 35 -1.18 -18.01 -4.79
CA GLY A 35 -2.48 -18.07 -5.48
C GLY A 35 -2.51 -19.09 -6.62
N SER A 36 -3.65 -19.19 -7.30
CA SER A 36 -3.84 -20.11 -8.43
C SER A 36 -3.06 -19.65 -9.66
N ASP A 37 -2.36 -20.57 -10.34
CA ASP A 37 -1.74 -20.30 -11.65
C ASP A 37 -2.80 -19.99 -12.75
N GLU A 38 -4.08 -20.27 -12.50
CA GLU A 38 -5.19 -19.97 -13.42
C GLU A 38 -5.82 -18.59 -13.16
N SER A 39 -5.37 -17.86 -12.14
CA SER A 39 -5.88 -16.51 -11.86
C SER A 39 -5.61 -15.59 -13.04
N LYS A 40 -6.69 -14.98 -13.56
CA LYS A 40 -6.61 -13.93 -14.60
C LYS A 40 -6.28 -12.55 -14.02
N SER A 41 -6.21 -12.47 -12.70
CA SER A 41 -6.14 -11.24 -11.92
C SER A 41 -5.05 -11.39 -10.86
N ALA A 42 -4.14 -10.42 -10.78
CA ALA A 42 -3.07 -10.38 -9.78
C ALA A 42 -3.33 -9.23 -8.80
N VAL A 43 -3.25 -9.54 -7.50
CA VAL A 43 -3.39 -8.57 -6.40
C VAL A 43 -2.03 -8.38 -5.78
N ILE A 44 -1.59 -7.13 -5.68
CA ILE A 44 -0.35 -6.79 -4.98
C ILE A 44 -0.69 -5.85 -3.81
N LEU A 45 -0.50 -6.37 -2.60
CA LEU A 45 -0.52 -5.60 -1.36
C LEU A 45 0.91 -5.52 -0.85
N ILE A 46 1.45 -4.30 -0.75
CA ILE A 46 2.77 -4.07 -0.16
C ILE A 46 2.57 -3.15 1.04
N ALA A 47 2.75 -3.72 2.22
CA ALA A 47 2.38 -3.08 3.49
C ALA A 47 3.58 -2.66 4.35
N ASP A 48 4.80 -2.69 3.84
CA ASP A 48 6.01 -2.25 4.56
C ASP A 48 6.99 -1.54 3.62
N ILE A 49 7.51 -0.35 4.02
CA ILE A 49 8.54 0.62 3.51
C ILE A 49 8.78 0.72 1.98
N PHE A 50 8.55 -0.34 1.23
CA PHE A 50 8.68 -0.53 -0.21
C PHE A 50 7.40 -0.24 -0.99
N GLY A 51 6.50 0.61 -0.48
CA GLY A 51 5.28 1.03 -1.20
C GLY A 51 5.55 1.58 -2.61
N VAL A 52 6.80 2.02 -2.87
CA VAL A 52 7.32 2.37 -4.20
C VAL A 52 7.10 1.28 -5.25
N VAL A 53 7.18 0.00 -4.88
CA VAL A 53 7.01 -1.12 -5.82
C VAL A 53 5.59 -1.18 -6.39
N VAL A 54 4.58 -0.85 -5.59
CA VAL A 54 3.19 -0.76 -6.09
C VAL A 54 3.09 0.30 -7.16
N VAL A 55 3.72 1.46 -6.94
CA VAL A 55 3.72 2.57 -7.90
C VAL A 55 4.47 2.20 -9.18
N GLU A 56 5.63 1.55 -9.08
CA GLU A 56 6.37 1.09 -10.26
C GLU A 56 5.57 0.08 -11.11
N LEU A 57 4.92 -0.90 -10.47
CA LEU A 57 4.07 -1.86 -11.19
C LEU A 57 2.82 -1.19 -11.76
N ALA A 58 2.27 -0.19 -11.07
CA ALA A 58 1.16 0.63 -11.56
C ALA A 58 1.54 1.50 -12.77
N LYS A 59 2.78 2.02 -12.81
CA LYS A 59 3.37 2.74 -13.95
C LYS A 59 3.60 1.81 -15.14
N ALA A 60 4.05 0.58 -14.87
CA ALA A 60 4.24 -0.46 -15.88
C ALA A 60 2.93 -1.07 -16.40
N HIS A 61 1.80 -0.82 -15.70
CA HIS A 61 0.49 -1.40 -16.00
C HIS A 61 0.46 -2.94 -15.86
N GLU A 62 1.24 -3.46 -14.90
CA GLU A 62 1.39 -4.90 -14.60
C GLU A 62 0.40 -5.38 -13.52
N ILE A 63 -0.37 -4.46 -12.94
CA ILE A 63 -1.41 -4.75 -11.93
C ILE A 63 -2.74 -4.11 -12.32
N GLN A 64 -3.84 -4.73 -11.89
CA GLN A 64 -5.19 -4.20 -12.13
C GLN A 64 -5.57 -3.10 -11.15
N ALA A 65 -5.08 -3.16 -9.91
CA ALA A 65 -5.28 -2.15 -8.88
C ALA A 65 -4.16 -2.24 -7.85
N GLY A 66 -3.79 -1.10 -7.25
CA GLY A 66 -2.79 -1.01 -6.19
C GLY A 66 -3.33 -0.29 -4.94
N VAL A 67 -2.80 -0.67 -3.78
CA VAL A 67 -2.99 0.06 -2.51
C VAL A 67 -1.62 0.33 -1.90
N VAL A 68 -1.35 1.59 -1.57
CA VAL A 68 -0.14 2.04 -0.86
C VAL A 68 -0.53 2.46 0.55
N LEU A 69 0.01 1.79 1.55
CA LEU A 69 -0.17 2.11 2.97
C LEU A 69 1.12 2.77 3.46
N HIS A 70 1.01 3.88 4.21
CA HIS A 70 2.15 4.66 4.75
C HIS A 70 3.29 4.84 3.72
N PRO A 71 3.05 5.62 2.64
CA PRO A 71 3.97 5.68 1.50
C PRO A 71 5.45 5.86 1.88
N GLY A 72 6.29 5.05 1.25
CA GLY A 72 7.74 5.24 1.29
C GLY A 72 8.20 6.45 0.45
N PRO A 73 9.47 6.50 0.04
CA PRO A 73 9.97 7.59 -0.82
C PRO A 73 9.41 7.47 -2.24
N ILE A 74 8.21 8.02 -2.44
CA ILE A 74 7.52 8.16 -3.74
C ILE A 74 7.51 9.64 -4.10
N THR A 75 7.80 9.97 -5.36
CA THR A 75 7.73 11.35 -5.82
C THR A 75 6.38 11.67 -6.44
N VAL A 76 6.06 12.97 -6.55
CA VAL A 76 4.87 13.43 -7.26
C VAL A 76 4.92 13.03 -8.74
N ASP A 77 6.11 12.97 -9.34
CA ASP A 77 6.27 12.56 -10.74
C ASP A 77 5.99 11.06 -10.93
N ASP A 78 6.37 10.22 -9.97
CA ASP A 78 6.00 8.79 -10.01
C ASP A 78 4.48 8.60 -10.02
N ILE A 79 3.75 9.38 -9.22
CA ILE A 79 2.29 9.32 -9.16
C ILE A 79 1.63 9.81 -10.47
N LYS A 80 2.23 10.78 -11.19
CA LYS A 80 1.72 11.23 -12.50
C LYS A 80 1.73 10.12 -13.55
N GLU A 81 2.68 9.19 -13.43
CA GLU A 81 2.88 8.11 -14.40
C GLU A 81 2.02 6.88 -14.13
N VAL A 82 1.27 6.84 -13.02
CA VAL A 82 0.39 5.71 -12.67
C VAL A 82 -0.70 5.51 -13.72
N LYS A 83 -0.89 4.26 -14.16
CA LYS A 83 -1.84 3.89 -15.23
C LYS A 83 -3.00 3.03 -14.76
N CYS A 84 -2.94 2.46 -13.55
CA CYS A 84 -3.98 1.62 -12.98
C CYS A 84 -4.66 2.29 -11.79
N PRO A 85 -5.89 1.86 -11.43
CA PRO A 85 -6.52 2.26 -10.17
C PRO A 85 -5.57 2.17 -8.97
N ILE A 86 -5.44 3.26 -8.20
CA ILE A 86 -4.56 3.31 -7.03
C ILE A 86 -5.24 3.92 -5.80
N SER A 87 -5.09 3.28 -4.64
CA SER A 87 -5.39 3.88 -3.34
C SER A 87 -4.11 4.24 -2.59
N ILE A 88 -4.11 5.39 -1.92
CA ILE A 88 -3.01 5.87 -1.10
C ILE A 88 -3.56 6.23 0.29
N LEU A 89 -3.19 5.45 1.29
CA LEU A 89 -3.51 5.72 2.70
C LEU A 89 -2.24 6.25 3.38
N GLY A 90 -2.27 7.48 3.86
CA GLY A 90 -1.16 8.15 4.57
C GLY A 90 -1.42 8.31 6.07
N ALA A 91 -0.35 8.52 6.83
CA ALA A 91 -0.39 8.82 8.26
C ALA A 91 -0.27 10.33 8.51
N GLU A 92 -0.96 10.85 9.54
CA GLU A 92 -0.81 12.25 9.96
C GLU A 92 0.60 12.52 10.53
N ILE A 93 1.14 11.59 11.33
CA ILE A 93 2.41 11.74 12.03
C ILE A 93 3.51 10.99 11.26
N ASP A 94 3.78 11.42 10.04
CA ASP A 94 4.72 10.76 9.13
C ASP A 94 5.74 11.74 8.54
N HIS A 95 7.02 11.53 8.83
CA HIS A 95 8.11 12.35 8.28
C HIS A 95 8.63 11.87 6.92
N ILE A 96 8.25 10.67 6.48
CA ILE A 96 8.66 10.10 5.18
C ILE A 96 7.67 10.57 4.10
N SER A 97 6.38 10.41 4.36
CA SER A 97 5.30 10.88 3.49
C SER A 97 4.33 11.78 4.25
N PRO A 98 4.72 13.04 4.54
CA PRO A 98 3.90 13.93 5.33
C PRO A 98 2.56 14.26 4.64
N PRO A 99 1.52 14.68 5.38
CA PRO A 99 0.21 15.03 4.85
C PRO A 99 0.24 15.96 3.63
N GLU A 100 1.19 16.90 3.59
CA GLU A 100 1.37 17.84 2.47
C GLU A 100 1.78 17.13 1.18
N LEU A 101 2.59 16.05 1.27
CA LEU A 101 2.97 15.24 0.12
C LEU A 101 1.79 14.37 -0.33
N ILE A 102 1.05 13.75 0.61
CA ILE A 102 -0.12 12.94 0.30
C ILE A 102 -1.20 13.77 -0.43
N LYS A 103 -1.42 15.01 0.01
CA LYS A 103 -2.32 15.95 -0.68
C LYS A 103 -1.84 16.31 -2.09
N GLN A 104 -0.54 16.42 -2.32
CA GLN A 104 -0.01 16.62 -3.68
C GLN A 104 -0.26 15.41 -4.58
N PHE A 105 -0.15 14.18 -4.05
CA PHE A 105 -0.51 12.98 -4.79
C PHE A 105 -1.99 12.99 -5.18
N GLU A 106 -2.88 13.33 -4.24
CA GLU A 106 -4.32 13.45 -4.50
C GLU A 106 -4.63 14.48 -5.60
N GLN A 107 -3.98 15.65 -5.54
CA GLN A 107 -4.15 16.69 -6.55
C GLN A 107 -3.75 16.21 -7.96
N VAL A 108 -2.62 15.52 -8.07
CA VAL A 108 -2.14 14.98 -9.35
C VAL A 108 -3.08 13.89 -9.88
N LEU A 109 -3.50 12.96 -9.02
CA LEU A 109 -4.44 11.91 -9.41
C LEU A 109 -5.80 12.50 -9.80
N SER A 110 -6.27 13.52 -9.10
CA SER A 110 -7.51 14.24 -9.42
C SER A 110 -7.45 14.96 -10.77
N ALA A 111 -6.26 15.46 -11.15
CA ALA A 111 -6.05 16.06 -12.47
C ALA A 111 -6.04 15.02 -13.60
N ASN A 112 -5.82 13.73 -13.29
CA ASN A 112 -5.85 12.62 -14.23
C ASN A 112 -7.16 11.82 -14.10
N SER A 113 -8.22 12.28 -14.77
CA SER A 113 -9.54 11.62 -14.72
C SER A 113 -9.59 10.21 -15.33
N GLY A 114 -8.51 9.74 -15.97
CA GLY A 114 -8.41 8.39 -16.53
C GLY A 114 -8.10 7.30 -15.52
N VAL A 115 -7.69 7.67 -14.30
CA VAL A 115 -7.28 6.72 -13.25
C VAL A 115 -8.16 6.88 -12.02
N ALA A 116 -8.88 5.80 -11.67
CA ALA A 116 -9.63 5.75 -10.43
C ALA A 116 -8.66 5.85 -9.24
N HIS A 117 -8.97 6.69 -8.26
CA HIS A 117 -8.13 6.84 -7.08
C HIS A 117 -8.93 7.03 -5.79
N PHE A 118 -8.29 6.72 -4.66
CA PHE A 118 -8.78 7.01 -3.32
C PHE A 118 -7.61 7.41 -2.42
N VAL A 119 -7.64 8.61 -1.87
CA VAL A 119 -6.60 9.11 -0.97
C VAL A 119 -7.20 9.44 0.39
N LYS A 120 -6.53 9.02 1.46
CA LYS A 120 -6.98 9.28 2.84
C LYS A 120 -5.78 9.45 3.75
N ILE A 121 -5.88 10.40 4.68
CA ILE A 121 -4.90 10.60 5.75
C ILE A 121 -5.54 10.17 7.06
N PHE A 122 -4.90 9.25 7.77
CA PHE A 122 -5.35 8.75 9.05
C PHE A 122 -4.84 9.65 10.19
N PRO A 123 -5.71 10.19 11.05
CA PRO A 123 -5.31 11.05 12.15
C PRO A 123 -4.67 10.25 13.29
N GLY A 124 -3.72 10.84 14.00
CA GLY A 124 -3.12 10.30 15.22
C GLY A 124 -2.20 9.08 15.04
N VAL A 125 -2.01 8.61 13.80
CA VAL A 125 -1.16 7.45 13.51
C VAL A 125 0.17 7.87 12.92
N ALA A 126 1.20 7.04 13.14
CA ALA A 126 2.55 7.23 12.62
C ALA A 126 2.84 6.33 11.42
N HIS A 127 3.99 6.55 10.77
CA HIS A 127 4.47 5.67 9.72
C HIS A 127 4.46 4.18 10.15
N GLY A 128 3.96 3.30 9.28
CA GLY A 128 3.83 1.86 9.56
C GLY A 128 2.57 1.43 10.32
N TRP A 129 1.64 2.34 10.65
CA TRP A 129 0.50 2.02 11.53
C TRP A 129 -0.37 0.84 11.10
N SER A 130 -0.45 0.55 9.81
CA SER A 130 -1.31 -0.54 9.31
C SER A 130 -0.76 -1.93 9.63
N VAL A 131 0.51 -2.03 9.99
CA VAL A 131 1.19 -3.32 10.23
C VAL A 131 2.06 -3.36 11.49
N ARG A 132 2.40 -2.21 12.09
CA ARG A 132 3.27 -2.08 13.27
C ARG A 132 2.56 -1.54 14.52
N TYR A 133 1.23 -1.43 14.48
CA TYR A 133 0.43 -0.93 15.61
C TYR A 133 0.53 -1.84 16.83
N SER A 134 0.35 -1.25 18.03
CA SER A 134 0.23 -2.02 19.27
C SER A 134 -1.18 -2.59 19.40
N HIS A 135 -1.31 -3.89 19.68
CA HIS A 135 -2.60 -4.53 19.98
C HIS A 135 -3.21 -4.07 21.30
N ASP A 136 -2.40 -3.51 22.21
CA ASP A 136 -2.86 -2.98 23.50
C ASP A 136 -3.41 -1.55 23.39
N ASP A 137 -3.20 -0.88 22.24
CA ASP A 137 -3.76 0.44 21.94
C ASP A 137 -5.02 0.30 21.07
N ALA A 138 -6.18 0.42 21.71
CA ALA A 138 -7.47 0.30 21.02
C ALA A 138 -7.67 1.34 19.89
N ALA A 139 -7.06 2.53 19.99
CA ALA A 139 -7.15 3.51 18.93
C ALA A 139 -6.28 3.09 17.73
N ALA A 140 -5.07 2.59 17.99
CA ALA A 140 -4.18 2.09 16.95
C ALA A 140 -4.77 0.85 16.24
N VAL A 141 -5.37 -0.08 16.99
CA VAL A 141 -6.10 -1.23 16.45
C VAL A 141 -7.24 -0.77 15.53
N LYS A 142 -8.08 0.15 16.00
CA LYS A 142 -9.20 0.67 15.22
C LYS A 142 -8.74 1.31 13.90
N SER A 143 -7.68 2.12 13.94
CA SER A 143 -7.13 2.75 12.73
C SER A 143 -6.52 1.74 11.76
N ALA A 144 -5.90 0.67 12.26
CA ALA A 144 -5.38 -0.40 11.41
C ALA A 144 -6.50 -1.24 10.78
N GLU A 145 -7.55 -1.58 11.54
CA GLU A 145 -8.73 -2.27 11.03
C GLU A 145 -9.49 -1.44 9.99
N GLU A 146 -9.59 -0.12 10.19
CA GLU A 146 -10.18 0.78 9.22
C GLU A 146 -9.35 0.85 7.92
N ALA A 147 -8.02 0.93 8.02
CA ALA A 147 -7.14 0.88 6.84
C ALA A 147 -7.24 -0.47 6.09
N LEU A 148 -7.41 -1.57 6.82
CA LEU A 148 -7.68 -2.89 6.23
C LEU A 148 -9.04 -2.92 5.51
N GLY A 149 -10.09 -2.35 6.12
CA GLY A 149 -11.41 -2.21 5.51
C GLY A 149 -11.36 -1.43 4.20
N ASP A 150 -10.75 -0.24 4.22
CA ASP A 150 -10.55 0.60 3.03
C ASP A 150 -9.80 -0.16 1.92
N THR A 151 -8.80 -0.98 2.28
CA THR A 151 -8.03 -1.82 1.36
C THR A 151 -8.91 -2.90 0.71
N ILE A 152 -9.72 -3.61 1.51
CA ILE A 152 -10.62 -4.66 1.03
C ILE A 152 -11.69 -4.07 0.11
N ASP A 153 -12.28 -2.93 0.48
CA ASP A 153 -13.29 -2.26 -0.32
C ASP A 153 -12.72 -1.79 -1.66
N TRP A 154 -11.50 -1.25 -1.65
CA TRP A 154 -10.78 -0.85 -2.87
C TRP A 154 -10.62 -2.03 -3.84
N PHE A 155 -10.07 -3.13 -3.36
CA PHE A 155 -9.85 -4.31 -4.19
C PHE A 155 -11.16 -4.94 -4.65
N SER A 156 -12.18 -5.02 -3.78
CA SER A 156 -13.50 -5.55 -4.13
C SER A 156 -14.18 -4.76 -5.25
N LYS A 157 -13.91 -3.45 -5.33
CA LYS A 157 -14.44 -2.57 -6.38
C LYS A 157 -13.68 -2.69 -7.70
N HIS A 158 -12.37 -2.90 -7.65
CA HIS A 158 -11.49 -2.77 -8.82
C HIS A 158 -10.97 -4.11 -9.38
N LEU A 159 -11.12 -5.20 -8.65
CA LEU A 159 -10.83 -6.56 -9.11
C LEU A 159 -12.14 -7.27 -9.44
N LYS A 160 -12.20 -7.89 -10.62
CA LYS A 160 -13.30 -8.72 -11.09
C LYS A 160 -12.82 -10.14 -11.34
#